data_AF-A0A9E8N9H9-F1
#
_entry.id   AF-A0A9E8N9H9-F1
#
_cell.length_a   1.000
_cell.length_b   1.000
_cell.length_c   1.000
_cell.angle_alpha   90.00
_cell.angle_beta   90.00
_cell.angle_gamma   90.00
#
_symmetry.space_group_name_H-M   'P 1'
#
loop_
_entity.id
_entity.type
_entity.pdbx_description
1 polymer ?
#
loop_
_entity_poly.entity_id
_entity_poly.type
_entity_poly.pdbx_seq_one_letter_code
_entity_poly.pdbx_strand_id
1 'polypeptide(L)'
;MNFKIITIPESGTEVCLHRDRNDEGEEIVRITALVISLAGTEPMLETVVRFADAWSAQFFVEDYSETSAKGFLRLCLEEEGIRMNGNHT
;
A
#
# COMPACT_ATOMS: atom_id res chain seq x y z
N MET A 1 -4.37 6.66 14.85
CA MET A 1 -3.14 6.84 14.04
C MET A 1 -3.53 7.23 12.61
N ASN A 2 -2.93 8.25 11.99
CA ASN A 2 -3.27 8.65 10.61
C ASN A 2 -2.34 8.05 9.55
N PHE A 3 -1.16 7.58 9.96
CA PHE A 3 -0.15 7.09 9.04
C PHE A 3 0.64 5.96 9.68
N LYS A 4 0.98 4.93 8.91
CA LYS A 4 1.79 3.78 9.34
C LYS A 4 2.70 3.35 8.20
N ILE A 5 3.96 3.08 8.51
CA ILE A 5 4.92 2.47 7.58
C ILE A 5 5.24 1.09 8.11
N ILE A 6 5.25 0.11 7.21
CA ILE A 6 5.73 -1.23 7.47
C ILE A 6 6.86 -1.51 6.49
N THR A 7 8.08 -1.61 7.01
CA THR A 7 9.25 -2.00 6.23
C THR A 7 9.26 -3.51 6.07
N ILE A 8 9.46 -3.99 4.85
CA ILE A 8 9.63 -5.40 4.48
C ILE A 8 11.08 -5.57 4.01
N PRO A 9 12.02 -5.91 4.91
CA PRO A 9 13.46 -5.87 4.62
C PRO A 9 13.88 -6.85 3.54
N GLU A 10 13.24 -8.03 3.48
CA GLU A 10 13.55 -9.09 2.52
C GLU A 10 13.33 -8.70 1.05
N SER A 11 12.46 -7.72 0.79
CA SER A 11 12.16 -7.23 -0.55
C SER A 11 12.68 -5.80 -0.80
N GLY A 12 13.30 -5.17 0.21
CA GLY A 12 13.70 -3.75 0.14
C GLY A 12 12.50 -2.83 -0.12
N THR A 13 11.33 -3.16 0.43
CA THR A 13 10.08 -2.45 0.14
C THR A 13 9.49 -1.88 1.42
N GLU A 14 8.80 -0.74 1.31
CA GLU A 14 7.95 -0.20 2.36
C GLU A 14 6.49 -0.21 1.93
N VAL A 15 5.61 -0.55 2.85
CA VAL A 15 4.17 -0.39 2.67
C VAL A 15 3.71 0.76 3.57
N CYS A 16 3.25 1.83 2.94
CA CYS A 16 2.74 3.02 3.61
C CYS A 16 1.22 2.98 3.63
N LEU A 17 0.63 3.19 4.81
CA LEU A 17 -0.80 3.41 4.99
C LEU A 17 -1.02 4.85 5.41
N HIS A 18 -1.84 5.58 4.66
CA HIS A 18 -2.20 6.95 4.98
C HIS A 18 -3.72 7.06 5.03
N ARG A 19 -4.27 7.25 6.23
CA ARG A 19 -5.66 7.63 6.44
C ARG A 19 -5.83 9.09 6.09
N ASP A 20 -6.81 9.37 5.25
CA ASP A 20 -7.15 10.70 4.80
C ASP A 20 -8.67 10.82 4.65
N ARG A 21 -9.16 12.04 4.45
CA ARG A 21 -10.53 12.31 4.06
C ARG A 21 -10.51 12.90 2.66
N ASN A 22 -11.15 12.23 1.71
CA ASN A 22 -11.13 12.68 0.32
C ASN A 22 -11.99 13.95 0.11
N ASP A 23 -11.95 14.51 -1.10
CA ASP A 23 -12.69 15.73 -1.46
C ASP A 23 -14.22 15.56 -1.39
N GLU A 24 -14.71 14.32 -1.45
CA GLU A 24 -16.13 13.98 -1.28
C GLU A 24 -16.54 13.86 0.20
N GLY A 25 -15.58 13.99 1.12
CA GLY A 25 -15.80 13.88 2.55
C GLY A 25 -15.87 12.44 3.05
N GLU A 26 -15.45 11.45 2.25
CA GLU A 26 -15.34 10.04 2.64
C GLU A 26 -14.03 9.78 3.39
N GLU A 27 -14.08 8.91 4.39
CA GLU A 27 -12.88 8.44 5.08
C GLU A 27 -12.21 7.33 4.25
N ILE A 28 -10.94 7.52 3.94
CA ILE A 28 -10.18 6.60 3.10
C ILE A 28 -8.86 6.23 3.77
N VAL A 29 -8.31 5.08 3.40
CA VAL A 29 -6.93 4.71 3.66
C VAL A 29 -6.26 4.41 2.32
N ARG A 30 -5.24 5.19 1.98
CA ARG A 30 -4.36 4.90 0.84
C ARG A 30 -3.27 3.95 1.30
N ILE A 31 -3.07 2.87 0.56
CA ILE A 31 -2.03 1.88 0.81
C ILE A 31 -1.09 1.90 -0.40
N THR A 32 0.18 2.20 -0.17
CA THR A 32 1.18 2.39 -1.22
C THR A 32 2.37 1.48 -0.97
N ALA A 33 2.76 0.69 -1.96
CA ALA A 33 4.00 -0.08 -1.96
C ALA A 33 5.11 0.74 -2.61
N LEU A 34 6.22 0.94 -1.89
CA LEU A 34 7.38 1.70 -2.32
C LEU A 34 8.63 0.82 -2.34
N VAL A 35 9.26 0.65 -3.50
CA VAL A 35 10.56 -0.03 -3.60
C VAL A 35 11.66 0.96 -3.30
N ILE A 36 12.53 0.60 -2.35
CA ILE A 36 13.70 1.37 -1.99
C ILE A 36 14.90 0.74 -2.68
N SER A 37 15.45 1.45 -3.67
CA SER A 37 16.65 1.06 -4.38
C SER A 37 17.77 2.10 -4.19
N LEU A 38 18.97 1.76 -4.65
CA LEU A 38 20.09 2.71 -4.70
C LEU A 38 19.82 3.91 -5.62
N ALA A 39 18.88 3.78 -6.56
CA ALA A 39 18.46 4.86 -7.45
C ALA A 39 17.41 5.80 -6.83
N GLY A 40 16.82 5.41 -5.69
CA GLY A 40 15.77 6.15 -5.01
C GLY A 40 14.57 5.28 -4.64
N THR A 41 13.51 5.94 -4.19
CA THR A 41 12.24 5.31 -3.80
C THR A 41 11.23 5.43 -4.95
N GLU A 42 10.70 4.32 -5.43
CA GLU A 42 9.73 4.27 -6.53
C GLU A 42 8.41 3.60 -6.10
N PRO A 43 7.25 4.19 -6.40
CA PRO A 43 5.97 3.55 -6.12
C PRO A 43 5.70 2.41 -7.10
N MET A 44 5.37 1.23 -6.59
CA MET A 44 4.94 0.09 -7.41
C MET A 44 3.44 0.10 -7.66
N LEU A 45 2.66 0.19 -6.58
CA LEU A 45 1.21 0.12 -6.62
C LEU A 45 0.63 0.97 -5.50
N GLU A 46 -0.49 1.61 -5.81
CA GLU A 46 -1.33 2.31 -4.86
C GLU A 46 -2.74 1.71 -4.92
N THR A 47 -3.35 1.51 -3.75
CA THR A 47 -4.78 1.20 -3.64
C THR A 47 -5.44 2.08 -2.58
N VAL A 48 -6.74 2.29 -2.71
CA VAL A 48 -7.53 3.11 -1.81
C VAL A 48 -8.68 2.28 -1.26
N VAL A 49 -8.76 2.19 0.07
CA VAL A 49 -9.86 1.53 0.78
C VAL A 49 -10.76 2.60 1.39
N ARG A 50 -12.07 2.50 1.14
CA ARG A 50 -13.08 3.41 1.69
C ARG A 50 -13.66 2.85 2.99
N PHE A 51 -13.97 3.73 3.93
CA PHE A 51 -14.57 3.41 5.22
C PHE A 51 -15.79 4.28 5.48
N ALA A 52 -16.74 3.74 6.26
CA ALA A 52 -17.95 4.46 6.63
C ALA A 52 -17.67 5.65 7.57
N ASP A 53 -16.61 5.56 8.36
CA ASP A 53 -16.29 6.53 9.41
C ASP A 53 -14.79 6.51 9.77
N ALA A 54 -14.37 7.56 10.47
CA ALA A 54 -12.96 7.79 10.82
C ALA A 54 -12.42 6.75 11.82
N TRP A 55 -13.29 6.20 12.67
CA TRP A 55 -12.90 5.22 13.67
C TRP A 55 -12.55 3.89 13.00
N SER A 56 -13.39 3.44 12.07
CA SER A 56 -13.14 2.24 11.27
C SER A 56 -11.85 2.35 10.46
N ALA A 57 -11.63 3.50 9.80
CA ALA A 57 -10.40 3.77 9.05
C ALA A 57 -9.16 3.80 9.96
N GLN A 58 -9.27 4.42 11.14
CA GLN A 58 -8.19 4.44 12.13
C GLN A 58 -7.85 3.04 12.63
N PHE A 59 -8.86 2.25 13.00
CA PHE A 59 -8.67 0.89 13.50
C PHE A 59 -7.98 0.01 12.46
N PHE A 60 -8.37 0.15 11.19
CA PHE A 60 -7.71 -0.54 10.07
C PHE A 60 -6.21 -0.21 10.01
N VAL A 61 -5.82 1.07 10.08
CA VAL A 61 -4.40 1.45 10.06
C VAL A 61 -3.65 0.89 11.26
N GLU A 62 -4.25 0.93 12.45
CA GLU A 62 -3.61 0.45 13.69
C GLU A 62 -3.39 -1.06 13.66
N ASP A 63 -4.40 -1.82 13.25
CA ASP A 63 -4.39 -3.29 13.19
C ASP A 63 -3.60 -3.85 11.98
N TYR A 64 -3.34 -3.03 10.96
CA TYR A 64 -2.65 -3.49 9.75
C TYR A 64 -1.27 -4.09 10.06
N SER A 65 -1.11 -5.38 9.79
CA SER A 65 0.07 -6.14 10.22
C SER A 65 1.15 -6.26 9.15
N GLU A 66 2.34 -6.72 9.55
CA GLU A 66 3.39 -7.11 8.59
C GLU A 66 2.90 -8.22 7.64
N THR A 67 2.13 -9.19 8.14
CA THR A 67 1.51 -10.24 7.32
C THR A 67 0.60 -9.66 6.24
N SER A 68 -0.21 -8.66 6.60
CA SER A 68 -1.09 -7.95 5.66
C SER A 68 -0.28 -7.20 4.60
N ALA A 69 0.80 -6.52 5.01
CA ALA A 69 1.71 -5.83 4.10
C ALA A 69 2.38 -6.79 3.11
N LYS A 70 2.88 -7.94 3.59
CA LYS A 70 3.44 -9.00 2.72
C LYS A 70 2.41 -9.55 1.74
N GLY A 71 1.17 -9.75 2.21
CA GLY A 71 0.06 -10.15 1.36
C GLY A 71 -0.23 -9.13 0.25
N PHE A 72 -0.26 -7.85 0.59
CA PHE A 72 -0.44 -6.76 -0.37
C PHE A 72 0.69 -6.69 -1.39
N LEU A 73 1.95 -6.82 -0.96
CA LEU A 73 3.10 -6.85 -1.87
C LEU A 73 3.04 -8.01 -2.87
N ARG A 74 2.60 -9.20 -2.43
CA ARG A 74 2.42 -10.34 -3.34
C ARG A 74 1.40 -10.01 -4.42
N LEU A 75 0.27 -9.38 -4.06
CA LEU A 75 -0.73 -8.93 -5.03
C LEU A 75 -0.13 -7.89 -6.00
N CYS A 76 0.67 -6.95 -5.50
CA CYS A 76 1.36 -5.97 -6.36
C CYS A 76 2.27 -6.66 -7.39
N LEU A 77 3.04 -7.65 -6.95
CA LEU A 77 3.95 -8.40 -7.82
C LEU A 77 3.20 -9.29 -8.83
N GLU A 78 2.02 -9.81 -8.47
CA GLU A 78 1.16 -10.55 -9.39
C GLU A 78 0.53 -9.63 -10.44
N GLU A 79 0.03 -8.45 -10.06
CA GLU A 79 -0.54 -7.47 -10.99
C GLU A 79 0.52 -6.86 -11.93
N GLU A 80 1.68 -6.49 -11.40
CA GLU A 80 2.80 -5.99 -12.20
C GLU A 80 3.45 -7.12 -13.02
N GLY A 81 3.47 -8.36 -12.51
CA GLY A 81 3.91 -9.55 -13.25
C GLY A 81 3.03 -9.88 -14.45
N ILE A 82 1.71 -9.64 -14.35
CA ILE A 82 0.79 -9.69 -15.51
C ILE A 82 1.16 -8.61 -16.53
N ARG A 83 1.56 -7.41 -16.09
CA ARG A 83 2.01 -6.33 -16.98
C ARG A 83 3.39 -6.58 -17.61
N MET A 84 4.30 -7.27 -16.92
CA MET A 84 5.65 -7.60 -17.40
C MET A 84 5.70 -8.70 -18.48
N ASN A 85 4.64 -9.48 -18.66
CA ASN A 85 4.53 -10.48 -19.74
C ASN A 85 3.85 -9.95 -21.02
N GLY A 86 3.62 -8.63 -21.11
CA GLY A 86 2.92 -7.98 -22.21
C GLY A 86 3.77 -7.46 -23.37
N ASN A 87 5.06 -7.81 -23.49
CA ASN A 87 5.86 -7.51 -24.69
C ASN A 87 7.12 -8.38 -24.81
N HIS A 88 6.96 -9.56 -25.41
CA HIS A 88 8.03 -10.16 -26.22
C HIS A 88 7.48 -10.28 -27.65
N THR A 89 7.78 -9.28 -28.47
CA THR A 89 7.90 -9.45 -29.93
C THR A 89 9.37 -9.61 -30.29
#